data_AF-A0A3S0F8J2-F1
#
_entry.id   AF-A0A3S0F8J2-F1
#
_cell.length_a   1.000
_cell.length_b   1.000
_cell.length_c   1.000
_cell.angle_alpha   90.00
_cell.angle_beta   90.00
_cell.angle_gamma   90.00
#
_symmetry.space_group_name_H-M   'P 1'
#
loop_
_entity.id
_entity.type
_entity.pdbx_description
1 polymer ?
#
loop_
_entity_poly.entity_id
_entity_poly.type
_entity_poly.pdbx_seq_one_letter_code
_entity_poly.pdbx_strand_id
1 'polypeptide(L)'
;MHTAGIPMNLTRLLYSAWLLLALTMAALNGYGEPMPVRPVLVYTDILSGPNNGGENDQGIYLSLFGKHFGQGGLGGRIKVVIGGAEVASYLSLKPSRGRNDIQQLTVQVGHLGKPKTGTPLPVKVVVDGVESMERSTFTVNPGRILFVDNIKGDDRTAVVGDINRPFRHVQTSRLSEGAWGQVRPGDFIVMRGTGTPWTDKGYQNFFLRVRDKSGSAPTGQTGSGPIGLMGYPGEDVYIYQPYDAELEKSGTSGAISAVNGLAFPGLGQWVTVSNLRIEGGGHDGAINLEIRGNHWRIVNNELTAATAVKNIDAKAGGIVGNGFDQVWLGNYIHDIFCGPAGTGPLQNHGIYIDGEGDYEIAYNVIDNVPGGSGFQTYVNGTNGSDNTGNINLHHNLIRNAGKHGINLADGTRENVRIFNNLIVTPRFAGLRLNTTQLSKARIYNNTFYGTNTDRKPKYGALMNDWNLPADALDLQNNLIVATPGTDYTGGTVGFGGRVGIINRNFWSGGRGEVAMDRYPQSGDPGFVTDGRDFHLRPQSWAIDAGSPTVARIVENDYDIVTKRPQGLGFDIGAYELPR
;
A
#
# COMPACT_ATOMS: atom_id res chain seq x y z
N MET A 1 19.13 -70.19 -68.90
CA MET A 1 17.69 -69.88 -68.89
C MET A 1 17.36 -69.15 -67.59
N HIS A 2 16.80 -67.95 -67.74
CA HIS A 2 16.09 -67.12 -66.75
C HIS A 2 16.54 -67.11 -65.28
N THR A 3 17.11 -65.98 -64.85
CA THR A 3 16.65 -65.32 -63.61
C THR A 3 16.60 -63.81 -63.82
N ALA A 4 15.45 -63.25 -63.43
CA ALA A 4 14.98 -61.90 -63.71
C ALA A 4 15.56 -60.88 -62.72
N GLY A 5 15.74 -59.65 -63.21
CA GLY A 5 16.11 -58.50 -62.41
C GLY A 5 14.95 -57.89 -61.63
N ILE A 6 15.29 -57.26 -60.52
CA ILE A 6 14.51 -56.20 -59.86
C ILE A 6 15.50 -55.09 -59.50
N PRO A 7 15.39 -53.88 -60.07
CA PRO A 7 15.95 -52.69 -59.45
C PRO A 7 14.79 -51.86 -58.92
N MET A 8 14.62 -51.81 -57.59
CA MET A 8 13.73 -50.83 -56.97
C MET A 8 14.44 -50.18 -55.78
N ASN A 9 15.19 -49.12 -56.11
CA ASN A 9 15.41 -47.87 -55.37
C ASN A 9 15.00 -47.82 -53.87
N LEU A 10 15.63 -48.63 -53.03
CA LEU A 10 15.52 -48.55 -51.56
C LEU A 10 15.91 -47.15 -51.03
N THR A 11 16.75 -46.43 -51.77
CA THR A 11 17.22 -45.08 -51.46
C THR A 11 16.12 -44.02 -51.51
N ARG A 12 15.09 -44.15 -52.36
CA ARG A 12 13.98 -43.17 -52.40
C ARG A 12 12.97 -43.36 -51.25
N LEU A 13 12.80 -44.58 -50.75
CA LEU A 13 11.90 -44.87 -49.62
C LEU A 13 12.51 -44.38 -48.28
N LEU A 14 13.84 -44.50 -48.12
CA LEU A 14 14.53 -44.05 -46.91
C LEU A 14 14.59 -42.51 -46.79
N TYR A 15 14.77 -41.79 -47.91
CA TYR A 15 14.75 -40.31 -47.89
C TYR A 15 13.35 -39.74 -47.59
N SER A 16 12.28 -40.40 -48.04
CA SER A 16 10.91 -39.96 -47.75
C SER A 16 10.49 -40.26 -46.31
N ALA A 17 10.94 -41.37 -45.72
CA ALA A 17 10.74 -41.66 -44.30
C ALA A 17 11.50 -40.69 -43.37
N TRP A 18 12.73 -40.31 -43.71
CA TRP A 18 13.50 -39.32 -42.95
C TRP A 18 12.91 -37.90 -43.04
N LEU A 19 12.39 -37.50 -44.21
CA LEU A 19 11.73 -36.20 -44.36
C LEU A 19 10.41 -36.15 -43.57
N LEU A 20 9.64 -37.24 -43.54
CA LEU A 20 8.40 -37.34 -42.76
C LEU A 20 8.68 -37.35 -41.24
N LEU A 21 9.77 -37.99 -40.79
CA LEU A 21 10.19 -38.01 -39.39
C LEU A 21 10.77 -36.64 -38.93
N ALA A 22 11.49 -35.94 -39.81
CA ALA A 22 11.98 -34.59 -39.54
C ALA A 22 10.85 -33.55 -39.49
N LEU A 23 9.84 -33.67 -40.36
CA LEU A 23 8.64 -32.80 -40.32
C LEU A 23 7.75 -33.10 -39.10
N THR A 24 7.68 -34.35 -38.62
CA THR A 24 6.95 -34.67 -37.39
C THR A 24 7.71 -34.26 -36.13
N MET A 25 9.04 -34.34 -36.09
CA MET A 25 9.83 -33.80 -34.97
C MET A 25 9.85 -32.26 -34.93
N ALA A 26 9.83 -31.58 -36.09
CA ALA A 26 9.67 -30.12 -36.12
C ALA A 26 8.26 -29.66 -35.69
N ALA A 27 7.23 -30.47 -35.96
CA ALA A 27 5.87 -30.22 -35.46
C ALA A 27 5.69 -30.56 -33.97
N LEU A 28 6.47 -31.48 -33.40
CA LEU A 28 6.47 -31.83 -31.98
C LEU A 28 7.36 -30.90 -31.12
N ASN A 29 8.35 -30.23 -31.73
CA ASN A 29 9.17 -29.19 -31.11
C ASN A 29 8.61 -27.77 -31.30
N GLY A 30 7.36 -27.65 -31.74
CA GLY A 30 6.55 -26.47 -31.44
C GLY A 30 6.27 -26.43 -29.94
N TYR A 31 7.32 -26.26 -29.13
CA TYR A 31 7.22 -25.82 -27.75
C TYR A 31 6.35 -24.57 -27.81
N GLY A 32 5.08 -24.71 -27.39
CA GLY A 32 4.17 -23.59 -27.35
C GLY A 32 4.87 -22.47 -26.60
N GLU A 33 5.11 -21.35 -27.28
CA GLU A 33 5.59 -20.14 -26.65
C GLU A 33 4.76 -19.96 -25.36
N PRO A 34 5.40 -19.85 -24.19
CA PRO A 34 4.68 -19.80 -22.93
C PRO A 34 3.59 -18.74 -23.06
N MET A 35 2.34 -19.15 -22.85
CA MET A 35 1.18 -18.27 -22.96
C MET A 35 1.48 -16.98 -22.19
N PRO A 36 1.31 -15.78 -22.79
CA PRO A 36 1.71 -14.55 -22.14
C PRO A 36 0.97 -14.42 -20.81
N VAL A 37 1.73 -14.26 -19.72
CA VAL A 37 1.15 -14.14 -18.38
C VAL A 37 0.33 -12.85 -18.34
N ARG A 38 -0.93 -12.96 -17.92
CA ARG A 38 -1.85 -11.81 -17.89
C ARG A 38 -1.32 -10.74 -16.91
N PRO A 39 -1.22 -9.46 -17.32
CA PRO A 39 -0.89 -8.38 -16.41
C PRO A 39 -2.00 -8.17 -15.38
N VAL A 40 -1.64 -7.84 -14.15
CA VAL A 40 -2.59 -7.53 -13.08
C VAL A 40 -2.41 -6.07 -12.67
N LEU A 41 -3.41 -5.24 -12.98
CA LEU A 41 -3.51 -3.88 -12.45
C LEU A 41 -4.24 -3.92 -11.10
N VAL A 42 -3.61 -3.35 -10.08
CA VAL A 42 -4.08 -3.43 -8.69
C VAL A 42 -4.64 -2.10 -8.22
N TYR A 43 -3.91 -1.00 -8.43
CA TYR A 43 -4.35 0.35 -8.07
C TYR A 43 -3.64 1.42 -8.91
N THR A 44 -4.11 2.66 -8.79
CA THR A 44 -3.47 3.87 -9.35
C THR A 44 -3.14 4.88 -8.26
N ASP A 45 -2.24 5.83 -8.51
CA ASP A 45 -1.96 6.93 -7.59
C ASP A 45 -3.13 7.93 -7.51
N ILE A 46 -3.73 8.28 -8.65
CA ILE A 46 -4.87 9.18 -8.76
C ILE A 46 -6.05 8.50 -9.46
N LEU A 47 -7.28 8.97 -9.18
CA LEU A 47 -8.52 8.45 -9.79
C LEU A 47 -9.14 9.43 -10.80
N SER A 48 -8.66 10.66 -10.84
CA SER A 48 -9.17 11.69 -11.73
C SER A 48 -8.12 12.77 -11.99
N GLY A 49 -8.21 13.46 -13.12
CA GLY A 49 -7.39 14.63 -13.41
C GLY A 49 -7.55 15.15 -14.83
N PRO A 50 -6.84 16.23 -15.18
CA PRO A 50 -6.94 16.84 -16.50
C PRO A 50 -6.28 15.95 -17.57
N ASN A 51 -6.92 15.89 -18.74
CA ASN A 51 -6.46 15.14 -19.91
C ASN A 51 -5.88 16.06 -21.01
N ASN A 52 -5.57 17.29 -20.63
CA ASN A 52 -4.93 18.34 -21.41
C ASN A 52 -4.16 19.28 -20.46
N GLY A 53 -3.41 20.23 -21.01
CA GLY A 53 -2.47 21.06 -20.28
C GLY A 53 -1.24 20.28 -19.82
N GLY A 54 -0.45 20.90 -18.95
CA GLY A 54 0.79 20.30 -18.45
C GLY A 54 1.90 20.25 -19.50
N GLU A 55 2.84 19.34 -19.30
CA GLU A 55 3.95 19.16 -20.21
C GLU A 55 3.45 18.66 -21.58
N ASN A 56 3.75 19.42 -22.63
CA ASN A 56 3.36 19.15 -24.02
C ASN A 56 1.84 19.02 -24.27
N ASP A 57 0.99 19.62 -23.42
CA ASP A 57 -0.48 19.51 -23.48
C ASP A 57 -1.02 18.07 -23.33
N GLN A 58 -0.23 17.18 -22.71
CA GLN A 58 -0.55 15.76 -22.58
C GLN A 58 -1.31 15.39 -21.29
N GLY A 59 -1.76 16.39 -20.52
CA GLY A 59 -2.50 16.18 -19.29
C GLY A 59 -1.64 15.68 -18.13
N ILE A 60 -2.32 15.18 -17.10
CA ILE A 60 -1.69 14.76 -15.85
C ILE A 60 -0.93 13.45 -16.00
N TYR A 61 0.06 13.26 -15.15
CA TYR A 61 0.74 11.99 -14.96
C TYR A 61 -0.14 11.02 -14.18
N LEU A 62 -0.16 9.76 -14.59
CA LEU A 62 -0.86 8.67 -13.91
C LEU A 62 0.12 7.53 -13.68
N SER A 63 0.24 7.07 -12.44
CA SER A 63 0.99 5.85 -12.13
C SER A 63 0.04 4.68 -11.89
N LEU A 64 0.31 3.58 -12.58
CA LEU A 64 -0.40 2.32 -12.49
C LEU A 64 0.47 1.31 -11.74
N PHE A 65 -0.11 0.61 -10.77
CA PHE A 65 0.61 -0.32 -9.91
C PHE A 65 0.09 -1.74 -10.08
N GLY A 66 1.01 -2.68 -10.34
CA GLY A 66 0.61 -4.03 -10.64
C GLY A 66 1.72 -5.03 -10.86
N LYS A 67 1.36 -6.18 -11.42
CA LYS A 67 2.25 -7.33 -11.63
C LYS A 67 2.24 -7.72 -13.11
N HIS A 68 3.35 -8.32 -13.54
CA HIS A 68 3.54 -8.84 -14.89
C HIS A 68 3.39 -7.78 -15.99
N PHE A 69 3.84 -6.55 -15.72
CA PHE A 69 3.96 -5.51 -16.75
C PHE A 69 5.17 -5.75 -17.67
N GLY A 70 6.12 -6.62 -17.27
CA GLY A 70 7.34 -6.92 -18.01
C GLY A 70 8.53 -6.07 -17.56
N GLN A 71 9.63 -6.08 -18.30
CA GLN A 71 10.87 -5.36 -17.94
C GLN A 71 11.24 -4.22 -18.92
N GLY A 72 10.38 -3.95 -19.92
CA GLY A 72 10.65 -2.95 -20.95
C GLY A 72 9.72 -3.04 -22.15
N GLY A 73 9.92 -2.18 -23.15
CA GLY A 73 9.06 -2.09 -24.34
C GLY A 73 7.83 -1.20 -24.13
N LEU A 74 7.97 -0.13 -23.35
CA LEU A 74 6.95 0.91 -23.16
C LEU A 74 6.50 1.50 -24.50
N GLY A 75 5.19 1.58 -24.72
CA GLY A 75 4.57 2.07 -25.96
C GLY A 75 4.60 1.11 -27.15
N GLY A 76 5.32 -0.01 -27.04
CA GLY A 76 5.31 -1.09 -28.02
C GLY A 76 4.59 -2.31 -27.45
N ARG A 77 5.36 -3.13 -26.72
CA ARG A 77 4.88 -4.34 -26.03
C ARG A 77 3.93 -4.01 -24.89
N ILE A 78 4.26 -2.99 -24.11
CA ILE A 78 3.50 -2.56 -22.94
C ILE A 78 2.71 -1.33 -23.34
N LYS A 79 1.39 -1.43 -23.29
CA LYS A 79 0.48 -0.33 -23.59
C LYS A 79 -0.45 -0.04 -22.44
N VAL A 80 -0.87 1.21 -22.32
CA VAL A 80 -1.94 1.64 -21.41
C VAL A 80 -3.07 2.22 -22.23
N VAL A 81 -4.27 1.73 -21.98
CA VAL A 81 -5.50 2.16 -22.64
C VAL A 81 -6.48 2.65 -21.58
N ILE A 82 -7.03 3.85 -21.78
CA ILE A 82 -8.05 4.44 -20.90
C ILE A 82 -9.27 4.77 -21.75
N GLY A 83 -10.42 4.19 -21.42
CA GLY A 83 -11.67 4.42 -22.16
C GLY A 83 -11.59 4.01 -23.63
N GLY A 84 -10.73 3.05 -23.97
CA GLY A 84 -10.50 2.59 -25.35
C GLY A 84 -9.46 3.38 -26.15
N ALA A 85 -8.88 4.46 -25.58
CA ALA A 85 -7.81 5.22 -26.21
C ALA A 85 -6.45 4.92 -25.56
N GLU A 86 -5.40 4.79 -26.37
CA GLU A 86 -4.03 4.71 -25.85
C GLU A 86 -3.60 6.05 -25.25
N VAL A 87 -2.81 6.00 -24.18
CA VAL A 87 -2.25 7.18 -23.49
C VAL A 87 -1.23 7.93 -24.38
N ALA A 88 -0.95 9.20 -24.06
CA ALA A 88 -0.09 10.04 -24.91
C ALA A 88 1.41 9.68 -24.81
N SER A 89 1.90 9.35 -23.63
CA SER A 89 3.32 9.06 -23.42
C SER A 89 3.55 8.09 -22.27
N TYR A 90 4.67 7.37 -22.35
CA TYR A 90 5.13 6.42 -21.34
C TYR A 90 6.44 6.93 -20.75
N LEU A 91 6.50 7.11 -19.43
CA LEU A 91 7.61 7.80 -18.79
C LEU A 91 8.54 6.86 -18.05
N SER A 92 8.01 5.89 -17.31
CA SER A 92 8.85 4.94 -16.57
C SER A 92 8.14 3.63 -16.26
N LEU A 93 8.95 2.58 -16.09
CA LEU A 93 8.57 1.31 -15.49
C LEU A 93 9.63 0.96 -14.45
N LYS A 94 9.24 0.93 -13.18
CA LYS A 94 10.14 0.68 -12.05
C LYS A 94 9.41 -0.08 -10.94
N PRO A 95 10.08 -0.61 -9.91
CA PRO A 95 9.41 -1.05 -8.70
C PRO A 95 8.61 0.07 -8.02
N SER A 96 7.49 -0.27 -7.37
CA SER A 96 6.80 0.64 -6.46
C SER A 96 7.67 0.91 -5.22
N ARG A 97 7.44 2.05 -4.55
CA ARG A 97 8.21 2.43 -3.36
C ARG A 97 7.96 1.48 -2.20
N GLY A 98 6.70 1.18 -1.91
CA GLY A 98 6.31 0.21 -0.88
C GLY A 98 6.78 -1.19 -1.23
N ARG A 99 5.91 -1.98 -1.84
CA ARG A 99 6.23 -3.35 -2.24
C ARG A 99 7.04 -3.38 -3.54
N ASN A 100 8.32 -3.71 -3.44
CA ASN A 100 9.23 -3.73 -4.59
C ASN A 100 8.90 -4.82 -5.64
N ASP A 101 8.12 -5.81 -5.25
CA ASP A 101 7.61 -6.86 -6.12
C ASP A 101 6.42 -6.37 -6.98
N ILE A 102 5.81 -5.24 -6.63
CA ILE A 102 4.80 -4.54 -7.43
C ILE A 102 5.52 -3.53 -8.34
N GLN A 103 5.14 -3.49 -9.60
CA GLN A 103 5.66 -2.60 -10.62
C GLN A 103 4.82 -1.32 -10.70
N GLN A 104 5.49 -0.18 -10.80
CA GLN A 104 4.95 1.14 -11.12
C GLN A 104 5.21 1.46 -12.60
N LEU A 105 4.14 1.61 -13.36
CA LEU A 105 4.14 2.14 -14.72
C LEU A 105 3.57 3.56 -14.71
N THR A 106 4.36 4.57 -15.09
CA THR A 106 3.89 5.96 -15.14
C THR A 106 3.77 6.46 -16.59
N VAL A 107 2.64 7.10 -16.89
CA VAL A 107 2.25 7.60 -18.21
C VAL A 107 1.72 9.03 -18.11
N GLN A 108 1.63 9.77 -19.22
CA GLN A 108 0.73 10.94 -19.33
C GLN A 108 -0.55 10.53 -20.06
N VAL A 109 -1.69 10.89 -19.49
CA VAL A 109 -2.99 10.37 -19.94
C VAL A 109 -3.34 10.78 -21.37
N GLY A 110 -2.97 11.98 -21.83
CA GLY A 110 -3.34 12.50 -23.14
C GLY A 110 -4.82 12.82 -23.30
N HIS A 111 -5.26 13.21 -24.49
CA HIS A 111 -6.65 13.63 -24.73
C HIS A 111 -7.70 12.50 -24.70
N LEU A 112 -7.28 11.23 -24.68
CA LEU A 112 -8.14 10.04 -24.54
C LEU A 112 -9.35 9.97 -25.51
N GLY A 113 -9.23 10.53 -26.72
CA GLY A 113 -10.35 10.55 -27.68
C GLY A 113 -11.50 11.50 -27.31
N LYS A 114 -11.25 12.51 -26.46
CA LYS A 114 -12.23 13.52 -26.01
C LYS A 114 -13.46 12.89 -25.33
N PRO A 115 -13.26 12.11 -24.25
CA PRO A 115 -14.36 11.48 -23.55
C PRO A 115 -15.24 12.52 -22.85
N LYS A 116 -16.47 12.14 -22.50
CA LYS A 116 -17.32 12.95 -21.63
C LYS A 116 -16.65 13.10 -20.25
N THR A 117 -16.34 14.33 -19.85
CA THR A 117 -15.75 14.61 -18.53
C THR A 117 -16.67 14.12 -17.40
N GLY A 118 -16.10 13.78 -16.25
CA GLY A 118 -16.84 13.30 -15.08
C GLY A 118 -17.34 11.85 -15.19
N THR A 119 -17.06 11.17 -16.30
CA THR A 119 -17.38 9.75 -16.48
C THR A 119 -16.14 8.91 -16.15
N PRO A 120 -16.22 7.93 -15.24
CA PRO A 120 -15.13 6.98 -15.02
C PRO A 120 -14.87 6.15 -16.28
N LEU A 121 -13.63 6.13 -16.74
CA LEU A 121 -13.20 5.36 -17.90
C LEU A 121 -12.39 4.15 -17.44
N PRO A 122 -12.62 2.94 -17.98
CA PRO A 122 -11.84 1.77 -17.62
C PRO A 122 -10.37 1.96 -17.99
N VAL A 123 -9.47 1.54 -17.09
CA VAL A 123 -8.02 1.58 -17.29
C VAL A 123 -7.51 0.16 -17.50
N LYS A 124 -6.70 -0.04 -18.54
CA LYS A 124 -6.07 -1.31 -18.88
C LYS A 124 -4.57 -1.17 -19.07
N VAL A 125 -3.84 -2.18 -18.64
CA VAL A 125 -2.48 -2.45 -19.09
C VAL A 125 -2.53 -3.63 -20.06
N VAL A 126 -1.94 -3.46 -21.23
CA VAL A 126 -1.84 -4.50 -22.27
C VAL A 126 -0.38 -4.88 -22.44
N VAL A 127 -0.05 -6.16 -22.27
CA VAL A 127 1.32 -6.67 -22.42
C VAL A 127 1.29 -7.78 -23.46
N ASP A 128 2.05 -7.62 -24.55
CA ASP A 128 2.09 -8.57 -25.67
C ASP A 128 0.68 -8.93 -26.19
N GLY A 129 -0.22 -7.93 -26.23
CA GLY A 129 -1.62 -8.10 -26.65
C GLY A 129 -2.56 -8.68 -25.59
N VAL A 130 -2.08 -9.04 -24.39
CA VAL A 130 -2.90 -9.55 -23.29
C VAL A 130 -3.28 -8.43 -22.33
N GLU A 131 -4.58 -8.22 -22.15
CA GLU A 131 -5.11 -7.16 -21.29
C GLU A 131 -5.21 -7.58 -19.81
N SER A 132 -4.97 -6.62 -18.92
CA SER A 132 -5.32 -6.73 -17.50
C SER A 132 -6.82 -6.76 -17.31
N MET A 133 -7.30 -7.31 -16.19
CA MET A 133 -8.72 -7.20 -15.83
C MET A 133 -9.09 -5.75 -15.54
N GLU A 134 -10.28 -5.32 -15.98
CA GLU A 134 -10.81 -3.97 -15.75
C GLU A 134 -11.32 -3.83 -14.32
N ARG A 135 -10.42 -3.48 -13.38
CA ARG A 135 -10.79 -3.21 -11.97
C ARG A 135 -10.56 -1.76 -11.55
N SER A 136 -9.90 -0.96 -12.39
CA SER A 136 -9.57 0.44 -12.11
C SER A 136 -10.17 1.37 -13.15
N THR A 137 -10.52 2.57 -12.71
CA THR A 137 -11.05 3.62 -13.58
C THR A 137 -10.27 4.92 -13.41
N PHE A 138 -10.32 5.76 -14.43
CA PHE A 138 -9.82 7.13 -14.41
C PHE A 138 -10.92 8.08 -14.91
N THR A 139 -11.24 9.10 -14.13
CA THR A 139 -12.24 10.10 -14.48
C THR A 139 -11.55 11.35 -15.03
N VAL A 140 -11.79 11.66 -16.31
CA VAL A 140 -11.31 12.94 -16.86
C VAL A 140 -12.04 14.08 -16.17
N ASN A 141 -11.26 14.94 -15.50
CA ASN A 141 -11.77 16.05 -14.71
C ASN A 141 -10.95 17.32 -15.00
N PRO A 142 -11.56 18.41 -15.49
CA PRO A 142 -10.84 19.63 -15.82
C PRO A 142 -10.12 20.22 -14.60
N GLY A 143 -8.85 20.58 -14.79
CA GLY A 143 -7.98 21.11 -13.77
C GLY A 143 -6.69 21.64 -14.39
N ARG A 144 -5.85 22.28 -13.58
CA ARG A 144 -4.57 22.86 -14.01
C ARG A 144 -3.41 22.12 -13.35
N ILE A 145 -2.25 22.18 -14.00
CA ILE A 145 -1.01 21.57 -13.50
C ILE A 145 -0.05 22.69 -13.14
N LEU A 146 0.31 22.78 -11.86
CA LEU A 146 1.22 23.78 -11.30
C LEU A 146 2.56 23.09 -11.06
N PHE A 147 3.54 23.36 -11.92
CA PHE A 147 4.89 22.86 -11.72
C PHE A 147 5.62 23.68 -10.67
N VAL A 148 6.35 23.02 -9.78
CA VAL A 148 7.12 23.68 -8.70
C VAL A 148 8.54 23.13 -8.69
N ASP A 149 9.53 24.01 -8.64
CA ASP A 149 10.96 23.70 -8.64
C ASP A 149 11.69 24.56 -7.60
N ASN A 150 12.33 23.93 -6.61
CA ASN A 150 13.01 24.61 -5.50
C ASN A 150 14.34 25.29 -5.87
N ILE A 151 14.82 25.10 -7.10
CA ILE A 151 16.08 25.66 -7.57
C ILE A 151 15.85 26.70 -8.68
N LYS A 152 15.02 26.36 -9.66
CA LYS A 152 14.79 27.18 -10.86
C LYS A 152 13.47 27.94 -10.84
N GLY A 153 12.57 27.62 -9.90
CA GLY A 153 11.27 28.27 -9.81
C GLY A 153 11.35 29.71 -9.32
N ASP A 154 10.36 30.51 -9.71
CA ASP A 154 10.18 31.89 -9.27
C ASP A 154 8.68 32.23 -9.22
N ASP A 155 8.13 32.39 -8.02
CA ASP A 155 6.70 32.67 -7.82
C ASP A 155 6.22 33.97 -8.49
N ARG A 156 7.11 34.91 -8.81
CA ARG A 156 6.75 36.17 -9.49
C ARG A 156 6.54 35.99 -10.99
N THR A 157 7.26 35.04 -11.59
CA THR A 157 7.28 34.82 -13.03
C THR A 157 6.71 33.46 -13.43
N ALA A 158 6.27 32.65 -12.46
CA ALA A 158 5.66 31.36 -12.68
C ALA A 158 4.39 31.44 -13.53
N VAL A 159 4.17 30.40 -14.35
CA VAL A 159 2.99 30.28 -15.21
C VAL A 159 2.37 28.90 -15.00
N VAL A 160 1.09 28.90 -14.64
CA VAL A 160 0.31 27.67 -14.48
C VAL A 160 0.28 26.91 -15.81
N GLY A 161 0.61 25.62 -15.78
CA GLY A 161 0.68 24.74 -16.96
C GLY A 161 2.02 24.75 -17.68
N ASP A 162 2.96 25.66 -17.36
CA ASP A 162 4.25 25.75 -18.03
C ASP A 162 5.38 25.23 -17.14
N ILE A 163 5.92 24.06 -17.49
CA ILE A 163 7.02 23.42 -16.76
C ILE A 163 8.32 24.22 -16.81
N ASN A 164 8.51 25.07 -17.83
CA ASN A 164 9.71 25.90 -17.98
C ASN A 164 9.63 27.21 -17.18
N ARG A 165 8.45 27.52 -16.61
CA ARG A 165 8.22 28.66 -15.72
C ARG A 165 7.56 28.18 -14.42
N PRO A 166 8.22 27.32 -13.64
CA PRO A 166 7.63 26.74 -12.44
C PRO A 166 7.57 27.75 -11.28
N PHE A 167 6.65 27.50 -10.35
CA PHE A 167 6.65 28.14 -9.03
C PHE A 167 7.90 27.74 -8.24
N ARG A 168 8.35 28.62 -7.32
CA ARG A 168 9.44 28.31 -6.39
C ARG A 168 8.94 27.53 -5.19
N HIS A 169 7.80 27.93 -4.62
CA HIS A 169 7.30 27.38 -3.37
C HIS A 169 6.00 26.61 -3.59
N VAL A 170 5.87 25.45 -2.93
CA VAL A 170 4.59 24.76 -2.81
C VAL A 170 3.63 25.62 -1.98
N GLN A 171 4.08 26.06 -0.80
CA GLN A 171 3.34 26.96 0.08
C GLN A 171 4.34 27.86 0.82
N THR A 172 3.97 29.13 1.05
CA THR A 172 4.73 30.04 1.94
C THR A 172 4.02 30.18 3.29
N SER A 173 4.55 30.99 4.21
CA SER A 173 3.84 31.32 5.45
C SER A 173 2.53 32.09 5.24
N ARG A 174 2.23 32.52 4.00
CA ARG A 174 0.98 33.15 3.60
C ARG A 174 0.24 32.25 2.61
N LEU A 175 -0.99 31.87 2.96
CA LEU A 175 -1.81 30.93 2.17
C LEU A 175 -2.17 31.45 0.77
N SER A 176 -2.06 32.75 0.52
CA SER A 176 -2.32 33.39 -0.78
C SER A 176 -1.12 33.40 -1.75
N GLU A 177 0.04 32.88 -1.35
CA GLU A 177 1.28 32.92 -2.13
C GLU A 177 1.76 31.51 -2.53
N GLY A 178 2.76 31.44 -3.43
CA GLY A 178 3.26 30.18 -3.99
C GLY A 178 2.23 29.44 -4.85
N ALA A 179 2.49 28.17 -5.13
CA ALA A 179 1.57 27.31 -5.87
C ALA A 179 0.23 27.12 -5.12
N TRP A 180 0.28 26.94 -3.80
CA TRP A 180 -0.91 26.81 -2.94
C TRP A 180 -1.83 28.02 -3.04
N GLY A 181 -1.29 29.24 -3.10
CA GLY A 181 -2.08 30.46 -3.30
C GLY A 181 -2.95 30.41 -4.55
N GLN A 182 -2.46 29.75 -5.60
CA GLN A 182 -3.14 29.63 -6.89
C GLN A 182 -4.05 28.40 -7.03
N VAL A 183 -3.82 27.35 -6.24
CA VAL A 183 -4.52 26.06 -6.37
C VAL A 183 -6.03 26.17 -6.16
N ARG A 184 -6.78 25.34 -6.88
CA ARG A 184 -8.25 25.17 -6.82
C ARG A 184 -8.59 23.67 -6.88
N PRO A 185 -9.82 23.25 -6.51
CA PRO A 185 -10.23 21.86 -6.67
C PRO A 185 -10.02 21.37 -8.10
N GLY A 186 -9.47 20.15 -8.25
CA GLY A 186 -9.11 19.53 -9.52
C GLY A 186 -7.69 19.84 -10.01
N ASP A 187 -6.99 20.80 -9.40
CA ASP A 187 -5.62 21.14 -9.77
C ASP A 187 -4.60 20.16 -9.16
N PHE A 188 -3.43 20.06 -9.82
CA PHE A 188 -2.30 19.26 -9.39
C PHE A 188 -1.05 20.13 -9.24
N ILE A 189 -0.39 20.04 -8.08
CA ILE A 189 0.94 20.57 -7.83
C ILE A 189 1.95 19.45 -8.14
N VAL A 190 2.77 19.64 -9.17
CA VAL A 190 3.81 18.68 -9.59
C VAL A 190 5.17 19.21 -9.20
N MET A 191 5.81 18.54 -8.25
CA MET A 191 7.09 18.95 -7.68
C MET A 191 8.26 18.35 -8.43
N ARG A 192 9.31 19.13 -8.70
CA ARG A 192 10.57 18.66 -9.30
C ARG A 192 11.54 18.11 -8.26
N GLY A 193 12.25 17.05 -8.63
CA GLY A 193 13.37 16.48 -7.88
C GLY A 193 14.68 16.98 -8.48
N THR A 194 15.25 18.01 -7.87
CA THR A 194 16.44 18.73 -8.39
C THR A 194 17.76 18.21 -7.84
N GLY A 195 17.72 17.11 -7.07
CA GLY A 195 18.85 16.65 -6.24
C GLY A 195 19.05 17.47 -4.95
N THR A 196 18.30 18.56 -4.77
CA THR A 196 18.31 19.37 -3.54
C THR A 196 17.05 19.08 -2.72
N PRO A 197 17.17 18.73 -1.42
CA PRO A 197 16.01 18.54 -0.56
C PRO A 197 15.15 19.81 -0.44
N TRP A 198 13.84 19.64 -0.34
CA TRP A 198 12.88 20.70 -0.05
C TRP A 198 12.83 20.95 1.45
N THR A 199 13.35 22.10 1.88
CA THR A 199 13.41 22.51 3.29
C THR A 199 12.53 23.71 3.62
N ASP A 200 11.71 24.16 2.66
CA ASP A 200 10.85 25.32 2.83
C ASP A 200 9.84 25.11 3.97
N LYS A 201 9.43 26.22 4.60
CA LYS A 201 8.42 26.24 5.66
C LYS A 201 7.23 27.06 5.15
N GLY A 202 6.14 26.36 4.88
CA GLY A 202 4.84 26.91 4.57
C GLY A 202 4.09 27.43 5.79
N TYR A 203 2.77 27.34 5.75
CA TYR A 203 1.91 27.92 6.77
C TYR A 203 2.03 27.17 8.09
N GLN A 204 2.20 27.90 9.22
CA GLN A 204 2.41 27.33 10.56
C GLN A 204 3.57 26.32 10.64
N ASN A 205 4.67 26.59 9.93
CA ASN A 205 5.92 25.80 9.93
C ASN A 205 5.80 24.35 9.40
N PHE A 206 4.70 24.02 8.73
CA PHE A 206 4.59 22.80 7.92
C PHE A 206 5.27 23.01 6.57
N PHE A 207 5.65 21.94 5.86
CA PHE A 207 5.99 22.09 4.44
C PHE A 207 4.73 22.49 3.64
N LEU A 208 3.64 21.78 3.88
CA LEU A 208 2.31 22.10 3.36
C LEU A 208 1.28 21.88 4.48
N ARG A 209 0.53 22.93 4.81
CA ARG A 209 -0.70 22.80 5.58
C ARG A 209 -1.92 23.01 4.69
N VAL A 210 -2.75 21.99 4.52
CA VAL A 210 -3.98 22.04 3.72
C VAL A 210 -5.05 22.81 4.51
N ARG A 211 -4.86 24.12 4.58
CA ARG A 211 -5.76 25.09 5.20
C ARG A 211 -6.49 25.87 4.11
N ASP A 212 -7.50 26.66 4.47
CA ASP A 212 -8.28 27.60 3.64
C ASP A 212 -9.02 27.05 2.41
N LYS A 213 -8.71 25.84 1.95
CA LYS A 213 -9.27 25.19 0.76
C LYS A 213 -9.41 23.68 0.97
N SER A 214 -10.21 23.06 0.11
CA SER A 214 -10.35 21.61 -0.06
C SER A 214 -10.50 21.29 -1.54
N GLY A 215 -10.27 20.04 -1.92
CA GLY A 215 -10.80 19.51 -3.17
C GLY A 215 -12.30 19.20 -3.05
N SER A 216 -12.81 18.46 -4.02
CA SER A 216 -14.17 17.91 -3.99
C SER A 216 -14.25 16.61 -4.81
N ALA A 217 -15.42 15.98 -4.85
CA ALA A 217 -15.65 14.87 -5.76
C ALA A 217 -15.40 15.29 -7.22
N PRO A 218 -14.77 14.45 -8.07
CA PRO A 218 -14.52 14.78 -9.47
C PRO A 218 -15.80 14.65 -10.30
N THR A 219 -16.47 15.78 -10.57
CA THR A 219 -17.75 15.80 -11.30
C THR A 219 -17.59 15.99 -12.80
N GLY A 220 -16.36 16.22 -13.28
CA GLY A 220 -16.09 16.59 -14.66
C GLY A 220 -16.27 18.08 -14.96
N GLN A 221 -16.54 18.89 -13.93
CA GLN A 221 -16.63 20.35 -14.02
C GLN A 221 -15.31 21.00 -13.57
N THR A 222 -14.95 22.12 -14.18
CA THR A 222 -13.84 22.96 -13.70
C THR A 222 -14.09 23.40 -12.27
N GLY A 223 -13.08 23.31 -11.41
CA GLY A 223 -13.22 23.64 -9.98
C GLY A 223 -13.89 22.53 -9.18
N SER A 224 -13.90 21.29 -9.69
CA SER A 224 -14.23 20.08 -8.95
C SER A 224 -13.05 19.12 -8.95
N GLY A 225 -13.06 18.11 -8.07
CA GLY A 225 -12.01 17.08 -8.01
C GLY A 225 -10.99 17.29 -6.89
N PRO A 226 -10.18 16.26 -6.59
CA PRO A 226 -9.15 16.34 -5.56
C PRO A 226 -8.10 17.40 -5.89
N ILE A 227 -7.47 17.97 -4.86
CA ILE A 227 -6.22 18.72 -5.02
C ILE A 227 -5.06 17.72 -4.92
N GLY A 228 -4.26 17.60 -5.98
CA GLY A 228 -3.12 16.70 -6.01
C GLY A 228 -1.81 17.39 -5.63
N LEU A 229 -0.99 16.70 -4.85
CA LEU A 229 0.44 16.98 -4.65
C LEU A 229 1.21 15.74 -5.08
N MET A 230 2.05 15.86 -6.11
CA MET A 230 2.79 14.72 -6.63
C MET A 230 4.23 15.04 -6.99
N GLY A 231 5.10 14.05 -6.82
CA GLY A 231 6.46 14.12 -7.34
C GLY A 231 6.49 13.87 -8.85
N TYR A 232 7.29 14.67 -9.57
CA TYR A 232 7.47 14.51 -11.01
C TYR A 232 7.99 13.09 -11.33
N PRO A 233 7.43 12.40 -12.35
CA PRO A 233 7.82 11.03 -12.66
C PRO A 233 9.32 10.87 -12.94
N GLY A 234 9.92 9.83 -12.36
CA GLY A 234 11.35 9.52 -12.55
C GLY A 234 12.31 10.37 -11.71
N GLU A 235 11.84 11.41 -11.03
CA GLU A 235 12.67 12.27 -10.16
C GLU A 235 12.53 11.87 -8.68
N ASP A 236 13.58 12.08 -7.88
CA ASP A 236 13.51 11.96 -6.42
C ASP A 236 13.13 13.31 -5.80
N VAL A 237 11.84 13.46 -5.47
CA VAL A 237 11.33 14.63 -4.77
C VAL A 237 11.41 14.38 -3.27
N TYR A 238 12.43 14.97 -2.64
CA TYR A 238 12.68 14.79 -1.21
C TYR A 238 12.27 16.01 -0.39
N ILE A 239 11.21 15.88 0.40
CA ILE A 239 10.83 16.84 1.44
C ILE A 239 11.58 16.50 2.72
N TYR A 240 12.36 17.46 3.22
CA TYR A 240 13.17 17.30 4.44
C TYR A 240 12.71 18.26 5.52
N GLN A 241 11.88 17.76 6.43
CA GLN A 241 11.34 18.47 7.58
C GLN A 241 11.83 17.77 8.86
N PRO A 242 13.11 17.99 9.23
CA PRO A 242 13.70 17.32 10.38
C PRO A 242 12.95 17.71 11.66
N TYR A 243 12.99 16.81 12.64
CA TYR A 243 12.50 17.10 13.99
C TYR A 243 13.18 18.36 14.54
N ASP A 244 12.37 19.24 15.12
CA ASP A 244 12.80 20.47 15.78
C ASP A 244 12.11 20.56 17.14
N ALA A 245 12.91 20.47 18.21
CA ALA A 245 12.42 20.46 19.58
C ALA A 245 11.76 21.76 20.02
N GLU A 246 12.14 22.90 19.43
CA GLU A 246 11.52 24.18 19.76
C GLU A 246 10.18 24.34 19.06
N LEU A 247 10.09 23.91 17.80
CA LEU A 247 8.81 23.90 17.08
C LEU A 247 7.83 22.88 17.66
N GLU A 248 8.31 21.75 18.18
CA GLU A 248 7.47 20.76 18.87
C GLU A 248 6.70 21.38 20.04
N LYS A 249 7.33 22.26 20.83
CA LYS A 249 6.67 22.94 21.97
C LYS A 249 5.47 23.79 21.53
N SER A 250 5.47 24.26 20.30
CA SER A 250 4.37 25.06 19.71
C SER A 250 3.24 24.21 19.14
N GLY A 251 3.42 22.89 19.00
CA GLY A 251 2.45 22.00 18.36
C GLY A 251 2.20 22.30 16.87
N THR A 252 3.09 23.02 16.20
CA THR A 252 2.94 23.42 14.79
C THR A 252 4.19 23.08 13.99
N SER A 253 4.39 21.78 13.74
CA SER A 253 5.46 21.30 12.86
C SER A 253 5.16 19.92 12.28
N GLY A 254 5.71 19.66 11.11
CA GLY A 254 5.51 18.42 10.35
C GLY A 254 5.79 18.67 8.87
N ALA A 255 5.63 17.66 8.04
CA ALA A 255 5.73 17.85 6.59
C ALA A 255 4.39 18.25 5.98
N ILE A 256 3.49 17.30 5.75
CA ILE A 256 2.18 17.58 5.16
C ILE A 256 1.12 17.36 6.23
N SER A 257 0.34 18.40 6.53
CA SER A 257 -0.74 18.28 7.50
C SER A 257 -2.03 18.89 6.95
N ALA A 258 -3.17 18.31 7.31
CA ALA A 258 -4.46 18.94 7.06
C ALA A 258 -4.73 20.05 8.09
N VAL A 259 -6.01 20.29 8.35
CA VAL A 259 -6.48 21.07 9.49
C VAL A 259 -7.56 20.28 10.20
N ASN A 260 -7.70 20.49 11.50
CA ASN A 260 -8.81 19.92 12.26
C ASN A 260 -10.16 20.36 11.66
N GLY A 261 -10.84 19.43 10.99
CA GLY A 261 -12.11 19.62 10.30
C GLY A 261 -13.30 19.84 11.23
N LEU A 262 -13.17 19.67 12.55
CA LEU A 262 -14.17 20.17 13.52
C LEU A 262 -14.05 21.67 13.72
N ALA A 263 -12.82 22.18 13.81
CA ALA A 263 -12.54 23.61 13.96
C ALA A 263 -12.70 24.36 12.62
N PHE A 264 -12.50 23.67 11.50
CA PHE A 264 -12.57 24.21 10.14
C PHE A 264 -13.44 23.32 9.23
N PRO A 265 -14.78 23.32 9.42
CA PRO A 265 -15.66 22.44 8.66
C PRO A 265 -15.51 22.56 7.15
N GLY A 266 -15.29 21.42 6.48
CA GLY A 266 -15.16 21.32 5.03
C GLY A 266 -13.78 21.69 4.48
N LEU A 267 -12.82 22.12 5.31
CA LEU A 267 -11.44 22.39 4.89
C LEU A 267 -10.54 21.16 5.08
N GLY A 268 -9.46 21.07 4.31
CA GLY A 268 -8.50 19.97 4.44
C GLY A 268 -8.97 18.62 3.89
N GLN A 269 -9.90 18.59 2.93
CA GLN A 269 -10.48 17.35 2.38
C GLN A 269 -10.16 17.16 0.91
N TRP A 270 -10.34 15.94 0.39
CA TRP A 270 -10.14 15.57 -1.02
C TRP A 270 -8.73 15.93 -1.51
N VAL A 271 -7.71 15.36 -0.86
CA VAL A 271 -6.30 15.59 -1.16
C VAL A 271 -5.65 14.29 -1.63
N THR A 272 -4.82 14.37 -2.67
CA THR A 272 -3.97 13.25 -3.06
C THR A 272 -2.50 13.60 -2.88
N VAL A 273 -1.72 12.74 -2.20
CA VAL A 273 -0.28 12.86 -2.01
C VAL A 273 0.41 11.64 -2.60
N SER A 274 1.28 11.83 -3.59
CA SER A 274 1.89 10.69 -4.29
C SER A 274 3.32 10.88 -4.79
N ASN A 275 4.07 9.77 -4.85
CA ASN A 275 5.41 9.72 -5.42
C ASN A 275 6.42 10.69 -4.75
N LEU A 276 6.26 10.97 -3.45
CA LEU A 276 7.17 11.81 -2.67
C LEU A 276 8.04 10.98 -1.74
N ARG A 277 9.24 11.47 -1.43
CA ARG A 277 10.04 11.04 -0.28
C ARG A 277 9.97 12.12 0.78
N ILE A 278 9.60 11.77 2.01
CA ILE A 278 9.27 12.73 3.07
C ILE A 278 9.95 12.29 4.37
N GLU A 279 10.86 13.12 4.86
CA GLU A 279 11.26 13.10 6.26
C GLU A 279 10.40 14.11 7.01
N GLY A 280 9.61 13.64 7.98
CA GLY A 280 8.76 14.46 8.85
C GLY A 280 8.93 14.04 10.30
N GLY A 281 9.89 14.64 11.00
CA GLY A 281 10.21 14.27 12.38
C GLY A 281 9.36 14.97 13.44
N GLY A 282 8.71 16.09 13.12
CA GLY A 282 7.96 16.97 14.06
C GLY A 282 6.60 16.44 14.51
N HIS A 283 5.83 17.30 15.18
CA HIS A 283 4.56 17.02 15.89
C HIS A 283 3.53 16.17 15.12
N ASP A 284 3.42 16.42 13.81
CA ASP A 284 2.46 15.76 12.93
C ASP A 284 3.11 14.69 12.04
N GLY A 285 4.41 14.44 12.20
CA GLY A 285 5.13 13.47 11.41
C GLY A 285 5.23 13.82 9.91
N ALA A 286 5.22 12.79 9.07
CA ALA A 286 5.35 12.94 7.62
C ALA A 286 4.04 13.38 6.98
N ILE A 287 2.93 12.67 7.26
CA ILE A 287 1.60 13.05 6.78
C ILE A 287 0.57 12.92 7.91
N ASN A 288 -0.06 14.03 8.29
CA ASN A 288 -1.18 14.06 9.23
C ASN A 288 -2.46 14.56 8.55
N LEU A 289 -3.51 13.74 8.52
CA LEU A 289 -4.81 14.10 7.97
C LEU A 289 -5.65 14.91 8.96
N GLU A 290 -5.19 15.02 10.20
CA GLU A 290 -5.90 15.64 11.32
C GLU A 290 -7.29 15.02 11.52
N ILE A 291 -8.12 15.68 12.33
CA ILE A 291 -9.49 15.24 12.61
C ILE A 291 -10.39 15.55 11.42
N ARG A 292 -11.14 14.55 10.91
CA ARG A 292 -12.09 14.67 9.78
C ARG A 292 -11.45 15.12 8.46
N GLY A 293 -10.21 14.70 8.19
CA GLY A 293 -9.54 14.88 6.90
C GLY A 293 -10.09 13.90 5.85
N ASN A 294 -11.35 14.05 5.43
CA ASN A 294 -12.03 13.09 4.56
C ASN A 294 -11.45 13.03 3.13
N HIS A 295 -11.56 11.86 2.51
CA HIS A 295 -11.25 11.57 1.11
C HIS A 295 -9.78 11.80 0.73
N TRP A 296 -8.84 11.46 1.62
CA TRP A 296 -7.42 11.52 1.29
C TRP A 296 -6.93 10.24 0.62
N ARG A 297 -6.05 10.44 -0.35
CA ARG A 297 -5.34 9.37 -1.04
C ARG A 297 -3.84 9.56 -0.88
N ILE A 298 -3.17 8.64 -0.19
CA ILE A 298 -1.73 8.68 0.09
C ILE A 298 -1.09 7.46 -0.56
N VAL A 299 -0.44 7.66 -1.70
CA VAL A 299 -0.03 6.54 -2.57
C VAL A 299 1.42 6.62 -2.99
N ASN A 300 2.14 5.51 -2.79
CA ASN A 300 3.49 5.31 -3.31
C ASN A 300 4.48 6.40 -2.85
N ASN A 301 4.43 6.76 -1.57
CA ASN A 301 5.38 7.65 -0.94
C ASN A 301 6.42 6.86 -0.13
N GLU A 302 7.57 7.47 0.14
CA GLU A 302 8.54 7.04 1.15
C GLU A 302 8.45 8.00 2.34
N LEU A 303 8.14 7.50 3.53
CA LEU A 303 7.79 8.29 4.71
C LEU A 303 8.68 7.90 5.89
N THR A 304 9.40 8.86 6.44
CA THR A 304 10.35 8.66 7.53
C THR A 304 10.19 9.69 8.64
N ALA A 305 10.62 9.32 9.84
CA ALA A 305 10.80 10.22 10.97
C ALA A 305 12.15 9.91 11.63
N ALA A 306 13.19 9.74 10.81
CA ALA A 306 14.50 9.28 11.23
C ALA A 306 15.17 10.28 12.18
N THR A 307 14.90 11.56 11.99
CA THR A 307 15.47 12.64 12.79
C THR A 307 14.90 12.72 14.21
N ALA A 308 13.75 12.08 14.47
CA ALA A 308 13.16 11.95 15.81
C ALA A 308 13.97 11.02 16.74
N VAL A 309 14.98 10.30 16.23
CA VAL A 309 15.87 9.41 17.02
C VAL A 309 16.56 10.11 18.20
N LYS A 310 16.69 11.43 18.17
CA LYS A 310 17.35 12.19 19.24
C LYS A 310 16.40 12.68 20.32
N ASN A 311 15.10 12.40 20.21
CA ASN A 311 14.11 12.93 21.14
C ASN A 311 13.09 11.86 21.58
N ILE A 312 13.12 11.53 22.87
CA ILE A 312 12.24 10.52 23.47
C ILE A 312 10.77 10.95 23.51
N ASP A 313 10.45 12.23 23.41
CA ASP A 313 9.08 12.75 23.46
C ASP A 313 8.55 13.17 22.07
N ALA A 314 9.31 12.89 20.99
CA ALA A 314 8.81 13.14 19.65
C ALA A 314 7.52 12.34 19.42
N LYS A 315 6.49 13.02 18.92
CA LYS A 315 5.23 12.44 18.49
C LYS A 315 5.16 12.58 16.97
N ALA A 316 5.43 11.50 16.27
CA ALA A 316 5.46 11.46 14.82
C ALA A 316 4.88 10.14 14.34
N GLY A 317 4.28 10.15 13.15
CA GLY A 317 3.93 8.93 12.44
C GLY A 317 4.26 9.04 10.96
N GLY A 318 4.26 7.89 10.29
CA GLY A 318 4.31 7.88 8.83
C GLY A 318 3.03 8.49 8.26
N ILE A 319 1.89 7.90 8.61
CA ILE A 319 0.56 8.42 8.28
C ILE A 319 -0.30 8.43 9.56
N VAL A 320 -0.88 9.58 9.89
CA VAL A 320 -1.69 9.79 11.09
C VAL A 320 -2.99 10.52 10.77
N GLY A 321 -4.06 10.25 11.51
CA GLY A 321 -5.29 11.04 11.48
C GLY A 321 -6.55 10.21 11.25
N ASN A 322 -7.66 10.88 10.96
CA ASN A 322 -8.95 10.23 10.77
C ASN A 322 -9.86 10.94 9.76
N GLY A 323 -10.84 10.18 9.26
CA GLY A 323 -11.85 10.67 8.32
C GLY A 323 -12.41 9.53 7.47
N PHE A 324 -13.41 9.85 6.66
CA PHE A 324 -14.07 8.89 5.76
C PHE A 324 -13.39 8.81 4.39
N ASP A 325 -13.56 7.69 3.70
CA ASP A 325 -13.01 7.37 2.37
C ASP A 325 -11.48 7.52 2.27
N GLN A 326 -10.74 6.96 3.24
CA GLN A 326 -9.27 7.04 3.26
C GLN A 326 -8.63 5.93 2.45
N VAL A 327 -7.62 6.28 1.64
CA VAL A 327 -6.88 5.30 0.83
C VAL A 327 -5.38 5.46 0.95
N TRP A 328 -4.71 4.50 1.59
CA TRP A 328 -3.27 4.52 1.88
C TRP A 328 -2.59 3.29 1.25
N LEU A 329 -2.02 3.48 0.05
CA LEU A 329 -1.57 2.36 -0.78
C LEU A 329 -0.08 2.43 -1.15
N GLY A 330 0.62 1.31 -1.05
CA GLY A 330 1.94 1.18 -1.66
C GLY A 330 3.02 2.09 -1.08
N ASN A 331 2.84 2.63 0.13
CA ASN A 331 3.82 3.49 0.78
C ASN A 331 4.94 2.65 1.40
N TYR A 332 6.15 3.19 1.41
CA TYR A 332 7.26 2.69 2.21
C TYR A 332 7.43 3.58 3.44
N ILE A 333 7.05 3.05 4.60
CA ILE A 333 7.08 3.77 5.87
C ILE A 333 8.19 3.15 6.70
N HIS A 334 9.25 3.90 6.97
CA HIS A 334 10.38 3.35 7.70
C HIS A 334 11.12 4.35 8.56
N ASP A 335 11.96 3.82 9.46
CA ASP A 335 12.80 4.64 10.33
C ASP A 335 11.94 5.63 11.14
N ILE A 336 10.89 5.10 11.76
CA ILE A 336 9.97 5.88 12.60
C ILE A 336 10.44 5.79 14.04
N PHE A 337 11.22 6.78 14.46
CA PHE A 337 11.84 6.83 15.78
C PHE A 337 11.05 7.67 16.78
N CYS A 338 11.17 7.35 18.06
CA CYS A 338 10.67 8.11 19.20
C CYS A 338 11.81 8.10 20.23
N GLY A 339 12.89 8.81 19.94
CA GLY A 339 14.17 8.68 20.63
C GLY A 339 15.00 7.48 20.13
N PRO A 340 16.13 7.16 20.80
CA PRO A 340 16.96 6.04 20.41
C PRO A 340 16.15 4.74 20.41
N ALA A 341 16.53 3.82 19.52
CA ALA A 341 15.78 2.59 19.32
C ALA A 341 15.61 1.83 20.65
N GLY A 342 14.34 1.63 21.03
CA GLY A 342 13.96 0.90 22.23
C GLY A 342 14.15 1.60 23.57
N THR A 343 14.54 2.87 23.60
CA THR A 343 14.67 3.66 24.83
C THR A 343 13.52 4.66 25.06
N GLY A 344 12.72 4.94 24.03
CA GLY A 344 11.61 5.88 24.12
C GLY A 344 10.33 5.34 24.76
N PRO A 345 9.30 6.19 24.96
CA PRO A 345 7.95 5.82 25.40
C PRO A 345 7.16 5.06 24.31
N LEU A 346 7.78 4.92 23.14
CA LEU A 346 7.29 4.16 22.01
C LEU A 346 5.96 4.72 21.45
N GLN A 347 5.86 6.05 21.31
CA GLN A 347 4.64 6.73 20.87
C GLN A 347 4.54 6.97 19.36
N ASN A 348 5.58 6.62 18.59
CA ASN A 348 5.62 6.88 17.14
C ASN A 348 5.29 5.63 16.36
N HIS A 349 4.38 5.77 15.41
CA HIS A 349 3.73 4.64 14.77
C HIS A 349 3.93 4.71 13.26
N GLY A 350 4.04 3.56 12.60
CA GLY A 350 4.09 3.54 11.14
C GLY A 350 2.81 4.17 10.58
N ILE A 351 1.67 3.62 10.99
CA ILE A 351 0.33 4.16 10.73
C ILE A 351 -0.45 4.26 12.05
N TYR A 352 -1.14 5.39 12.24
CA TYR A 352 -1.96 5.64 13.43
C TYR A 352 -3.33 6.23 13.07
N ILE A 353 -4.40 5.49 13.40
CA ILE A 353 -5.78 5.97 13.27
C ILE A 353 -6.27 6.42 14.65
N ASP A 354 -6.73 7.67 14.71
CA ASP A 354 -7.03 8.34 15.98
C ASP A 354 -8.47 8.85 16.10
N GLY A 355 -9.36 8.39 15.20
CA GLY A 355 -10.77 8.75 15.21
C GLY A 355 -11.61 7.94 14.23
N GLU A 356 -12.86 8.37 14.03
CA GLU A 356 -13.83 7.69 13.16
C GLU A 356 -13.43 7.80 11.69
N GLY A 357 -13.78 6.78 10.91
CA GLY A 357 -13.53 6.79 9.48
C GLY A 357 -13.83 5.47 8.79
N ASP A 358 -13.33 5.38 7.57
CA ASP A 358 -13.20 4.14 6.81
C ASP A 358 -11.90 4.20 6.00
N TYR A 359 -11.23 3.06 5.92
CA TYR A 359 -9.82 3.00 5.55
C TYR A 359 -9.52 1.81 4.67
N GLU A 360 -8.92 2.07 3.51
CA GLU A 360 -8.28 1.09 2.66
C GLU A 360 -6.76 1.24 2.78
N ILE A 361 -6.11 0.26 3.42
CA ILE A 361 -4.69 0.30 3.77
C ILE A 361 -4.01 -0.94 3.22
N ALA A 362 -3.33 -0.81 2.08
CA ALA A 362 -2.82 -1.97 1.38
C ALA A 362 -1.49 -1.78 0.65
N TYR A 363 -0.78 -2.89 0.46
CA TYR A 363 0.46 -2.94 -0.31
C TYR A 363 1.60 -2.08 0.25
N ASN A 364 1.48 -1.61 1.48
CA ASN A 364 2.51 -0.83 2.15
C ASN A 364 3.63 -1.74 2.67
N VAL A 365 4.83 -1.20 2.75
CA VAL A 365 5.92 -1.75 3.55
C VAL A 365 6.14 -0.83 4.73
N ILE A 366 5.92 -1.33 5.93
CA ILE A 366 6.12 -0.65 7.20
C ILE A 366 7.28 -1.34 7.90
N ASP A 367 8.46 -0.72 7.85
CA ASP A 367 9.71 -1.33 8.29
C ASP A 367 10.38 -0.48 9.37
N ASN A 368 11.15 -1.11 10.25
CA ASN A 368 11.96 -0.44 11.26
C ASN A 368 11.22 0.73 11.94
N VAL A 369 10.21 0.40 12.74
CA VAL A 369 9.42 1.36 13.51
C VAL A 369 9.81 1.24 14.99
N PRO A 370 11.07 1.54 15.37
CA PRO A 370 11.53 1.35 16.75
C PRO A 370 10.80 2.27 17.72
N GLY A 371 10.17 3.33 17.23
CA GLY A 371 9.37 4.26 17.98
C GLY A 371 8.00 3.74 18.39
N GLY A 372 7.54 2.55 18.00
CA GLY A 372 6.21 2.07 18.41
C GLY A 372 5.65 0.91 17.58
N SER A 373 4.33 0.86 17.44
CA SER A 373 3.62 -0.16 16.65
C SER A 373 3.73 0.12 15.15
N GLY A 374 3.78 -0.93 14.31
CA GLY A 374 3.73 -0.78 12.86
C GLY A 374 2.40 -0.17 12.40
N PHE A 375 1.30 -0.72 12.90
CA PHE A 375 -0.05 -0.19 12.75
C PHE A 375 -0.75 -0.09 14.11
N GLN A 376 -1.44 1.02 14.36
CA GLN A 376 -2.24 1.18 15.57
C GLN A 376 -3.51 1.98 15.33
N THR A 377 -4.59 1.56 15.97
CA THR A 377 -5.76 2.39 16.25
C THR A 377 -5.71 2.80 17.72
N TYR A 378 -6.15 4.01 18.06
CA TYR A 378 -6.43 4.40 19.44
C TYR A 378 -7.32 5.64 19.46
N VAL A 379 -8.50 5.51 20.05
CA VAL A 379 -9.50 6.56 20.14
C VAL A 379 -10.04 6.60 21.57
N ASN A 380 -10.07 7.78 22.16
CA ASN A 380 -10.46 7.99 23.56
C ASN A 380 -11.39 9.21 23.75
N GLY A 381 -12.01 9.70 22.67
CA GLY A 381 -12.89 10.86 22.70
C GLY A 381 -12.22 12.21 22.41
N THR A 382 -10.90 12.35 22.57
CA THR A 382 -10.25 13.68 22.44
C THR A 382 -10.20 14.19 21.00
N ASN A 383 -10.26 13.29 20.03
CA ASN A 383 -10.08 13.60 18.61
C ASN A 383 -11.40 13.63 17.83
N GLY A 384 -12.50 13.94 18.52
CA GLY A 384 -13.81 14.14 17.89
C GLY A 384 -14.64 12.88 17.67
N SER A 385 -14.15 11.73 18.13
CA SER A 385 -14.86 10.46 18.17
C SER A 385 -14.40 9.65 19.37
N ASP A 386 -15.28 8.80 19.90
CA ASP A 386 -14.95 7.77 20.90
C ASP A 386 -14.55 6.44 20.24
N ASN A 387 -14.81 6.31 18.94
CA ASN A 387 -14.72 5.04 18.23
C ASN A 387 -14.00 5.15 16.88
N THR A 388 -13.49 4.01 16.40
CA THR A 388 -13.01 3.82 15.03
C THR A 388 -13.39 2.44 14.51
N GLY A 389 -13.46 2.29 13.19
CA GLY A 389 -13.90 1.07 12.52
C GLY A 389 -13.72 1.15 11.01
N ASN A 390 -14.34 0.21 10.28
CA ASN A 390 -14.32 0.15 8.81
C ASN A 390 -12.89 0.15 8.23
N ILE A 391 -12.02 -0.67 8.82
CA ILE A 391 -10.60 -0.75 8.43
C ILE A 391 -10.40 -1.99 7.56
N ASN A 392 -9.92 -1.82 6.33
CA ASN A 392 -9.37 -2.88 5.50
C ASN A 392 -7.84 -2.75 5.49
N LEU A 393 -7.15 -3.60 6.23
CA LEU A 393 -5.69 -3.68 6.26
C LEU A 393 -5.23 -4.95 5.57
N HIS A 394 -4.66 -4.87 4.37
CA HIS A 394 -4.26 -6.08 3.65
C HIS A 394 -3.07 -6.00 2.73
N HIS A 395 -2.42 -7.14 2.47
CA HIS A 395 -1.27 -7.21 1.56
C HIS A 395 -0.08 -6.33 1.96
N ASN A 396 0.01 -5.95 3.25
CA ASN A 396 1.10 -5.14 3.78
C ASN A 396 2.22 -6.03 4.34
N LEU A 397 3.46 -5.56 4.25
CA LEU A 397 4.57 -6.07 5.05
C LEU A 397 4.80 -5.13 6.23
N ILE A 398 4.68 -5.63 7.45
CA ILE A 398 4.97 -4.91 8.68
C ILE A 398 6.12 -5.65 9.36
N ARG A 399 7.28 -5.01 9.54
CA ARG A 399 8.41 -5.67 10.18
C ARG A 399 9.20 -4.77 11.14
N ASN A 400 9.85 -5.40 12.12
CA ASN A 400 10.73 -4.72 13.07
C ASN A 400 10.04 -3.56 13.83
N ALA A 401 8.79 -3.76 14.23
CA ALA A 401 8.08 -2.79 15.07
C ALA A 401 8.63 -2.81 16.52
N GLY A 402 8.83 -1.62 17.07
CA GLY A 402 9.32 -1.38 18.43
C GLY A 402 8.36 -1.83 19.53
N LYS A 403 7.05 -1.90 19.22
CA LYS A 403 5.97 -2.48 20.02
C LYS A 403 5.36 -3.67 19.29
N HIS A 404 4.12 -3.51 18.83
CA HIS A 404 3.32 -4.55 18.19
C HIS A 404 3.39 -4.42 16.67
N GLY A 405 3.19 -5.52 15.96
CA GLY A 405 2.94 -5.43 14.52
C GLY A 405 1.66 -4.63 14.26
N ILE A 406 0.56 -5.13 14.83
CA ILE A 406 -0.79 -4.55 14.76
C ILE A 406 -1.32 -4.40 16.18
N ASN A 407 -1.80 -3.20 16.54
CA ASN A 407 -2.47 -2.92 17.81
C ASN A 407 -3.86 -2.32 17.57
N LEU A 408 -4.90 -3.12 17.80
CA LEU A 408 -6.29 -2.65 17.81
C LEU A 408 -6.64 -2.15 19.21
N ALA A 409 -6.39 -0.87 19.48
CA ALA A 409 -6.53 -0.30 20.83
C ALA A 409 -7.90 0.33 21.07
N ASP A 410 -8.03 1.06 22.19
CA ASP A 410 -9.28 1.64 22.70
C ASP A 410 -10.07 2.35 21.60
N GLY A 411 -11.39 2.19 21.65
CA GLY A 411 -12.32 2.75 20.66
C GLY A 411 -12.42 1.95 19.35
N THR A 412 -11.57 0.95 19.10
CA THR A 412 -11.74 0.08 17.92
C THR A 412 -13.01 -0.77 18.07
N ARG A 413 -13.94 -0.63 17.12
CA ARG A 413 -15.29 -1.20 17.21
C ARG A 413 -15.59 -2.23 16.12
N GLU A 414 -15.93 -1.82 14.91
CA GLU A 414 -16.57 -2.73 13.94
C GLU A 414 -15.97 -2.68 12.54
N ASN A 415 -16.35 -3.67 11.72
CA ASN A 415 -15.97 -3.79 10.31
C ASN A 415 -14.44 -3.77 10.05
N VAL A 416 -13.66 -4.23 11.02
CA VAL A 416 -12.21 -4.43 10.86
C VAL A 416 -11.96 -5.70 10.06
N ARG A 417 -11.20 -5.61 8.96
CA ARG A 417 -10.78 -6.70 8.09
C ARG A 417 -9.27 -6.63 7.92
N ILE A 418 -8.56 -7.66 8.37
CA ILE A 418 -7.11 -7.73 8.33
C ILE A 418 -6.73 -9.02 7.61
N PHE A 419 -6.17 -8.95 6.40
CA PHE A 419 -5.88 -10.16 5.64
C PHE A 419 -4.67 -10.11 4.73
N ASN A 420 -4.08 -11.26 4.43
CA ASN A 420 -2.89 -11.37 3.59
C ASN A 420 -1.78 -10.40 4.01
N ASN A 421 -1.58 -10.13 5.31
CA ASN A 421 -0.43 -9.33 5.76
C ASN A 421 0.71 -10.23 6.21
N LEU A 422 1.93 -9.73 6.07
CA LEU A 422 3.13 -10.30 6.68
C LEU A 422 3.51 -9.43 7.87
N ILE A 423 3.51 -10.00 9.08
CA ILE A 423 3.92 -9.33 10.30
C ILE A 423 5.16 -10.06 10.83
N VAL A 424 6.32 -9.41 10.74
CA VAL A 424 7.62 -10.06 10.93
C VAL A 424 8.40 -9.38 12.05
N THR A 425 8.87 -10.16 13.01
CA THR A 425 9.79 -9.72 14.08
C THR A 425 9.38 -8.46 14.87
N PRO A 426 8.09 -8.24 15.22
CA PRO A 426 7.77 -7.20 16.21
C PRO A 426 8.37 -7.56 17.57
N ARG A 427 8.81 -6.54 18.31
CA ARG A 427 9.39 -6.73 19.65
C ARG A 427 8.41 -7.34 20.63
N PHE A 428 7.13 -6.96 20.54
CA PHE A 428 6.01 -7.49 21.33
C PHE A 428 5.12 -8.36 20.43
N ALA A 429 3.81 -8.43 20.69
CA ALA A 429 2.90 -9.26 19.91
C ALA A 429 2.83 -8.89 18.42
N GLY A 430 2.55 -9.89 17.58
CA GLY A 430 2.18 -9.68 16.19
C GLY A 430 0.84 -8.96 16.06
N LEU A 431 -0.13 -9.39 16.88
CA LEU A 431 -1.45 -8.77 17.01
C LEU A 431 -1.76 -8.54 18.49
N ARG A 432 -2.19 -7.32 18.83
CA ARG A 432 -2.73 -6.98 20.13
C ARG A 432 -4.17 -6.48 20.00
N LEU A 433 -5.06 -7.06 20.79
CA LEU A 433 -6.43 -6.61 21.00
C LEU A 433 -6.48 -5.89 22.34
N ASN A 434 -6.64 -4.58 22.29
CA ASN A 434 -6.68 -3.70 23.44
C ASN A 434 -7.92 -2.78 23.36
N THR A 435 -9.10 -3.38 23.21
CA THR A 435 -10.39 -2.67 23.18
C THR A 435 -11.47 -3.56 23.82
N THR A 436 -12.52 -2.95 24.37
CA THR A 436 -13.71 -3.64 24.87
C THR A 436 -14.88 -3.63 23.88
N GLN A 437 -14.74 -2.92 22.76
CA GLN A 437 -15.85 -2.63 21.85
C GLN A 437 -15.80 -3.41 20.54
N LEU A 438 -14.78 -4.26 20.35
CA LEU A 438 -14.57 -4.97 19.09
C LEU A 438 -15.78 -5.86 18.76
N SER A 439 -16.28 -5.78 17.54
CA SER A 439 -17.37 -6.60 17.02
C SER A 439 -17.06 -7.07 15.61
N LYS A 440 -17.13 -8.40 15.42
CA LYS A 440 -17.03 -9.06 14.11
C LYS A 440 -15.79 -8.66 13.30
N ALA A 441 -14.66 -8.43 13.97
CA ALA A 441 -13.38 -8.25 13.31
C ALA A 441 -12.98 -9.54 12.58
N ARG A 442 -12.53 -9.43 11.34
CA ARG A 442 -12.18 -10.57 10.49
C ARG A 442 -10.69 -10.54 10.20
N ILE A 443 -9.96 -11.49 10.75
CA ILE A 443 -8.50 -11.54 10.67
C ILE A 443 -8.13 -12.86 9.98
N TYR A 444 -7.84 -12.80 8.69
CA TYR A 444 -7.72 -13.98 7.83
C TYR A 444 -6.41 -14.05 7.09
N ASN A 445 -5.83 -15.25 6.93
CA ASN A 445 -4.72 -15.45 6.00
C ASN A 445 -3.54 -14.49 6.22
N ASN A 446 -3.23 -14.13 7.46
CA ASN A 446 -2.01 -13.36 7.78
C ASN A 446 -0.89 -14.33 8.20
N THR A 447 0.36 -13.93 7.95
CA THR A 447 1.52 -14.63 8.50
C THR A 447 2.16 -13.75 9.59
N PHE A 448 2.12 -14.22 10.83
CA PHE A 448 2.81 -13.63 11.97
C PHE A 448 4.07 -14.46 12.24
N TYR A 449 5.25 -13.87 12.08
CA TYR A 449 6.51 -14.59 12.18
C TYR A 449 7.49 -13.93 13.15
N GLY A 450 8.07 -14.72 14.05
CA GLY A 450 9.08 -14.25 14.99
C GLY A 450 8.52 -13.19 15.95
N THR A 451 7.29 -13.32 16.40
CA THR A 451 6.65 -12.33 17.29
C THR A 451 7.19 -12.42 18.71
N ASN A 452 7.12 -11.31 19.47
CA ASN A 452 7.64 -11.17 20.83
C ASN A 452 9.16 -11.42 20.91
N THR A 453 9.94 -10.77 20.04
CA THR A 453 11.41 -10.95 20.01
C THR A 453 12.09 -10.50 21.30
N ASP A 454 11.49 -9.59 22.07
CA ASP A 454 11.97 -9.19 23.40
C ASP A 454 11.72 -10.28 24.47
N ARG A 455 10.96 -11.33 24.15
CA ARG A 455 10.58 -12.42 25.06
C ARG A 455 9.92 -11.90 26.34
N LYS A 456 9.12 -10.84 26.23
CA LYS A 456 8.47 -10.25 27.40
C LYS A 456 7.53 -11.27 28.06
N PRO A 457 7.65 -11.50 29.38
CA PRO A 457 6.70 -12.36 30.10
C PRO A 457 5.27 -11.84 29.93
N LYS A 458 4.30 -12.75 29.80
CA LYS A 458 2.86 -12.46 29.57
C LYS A 458 2.51 -11.90 28.18
N TYR A 459 3.50 -11.70 27.31
CA TYR A 459 3.27 -11.33 25.93
C TYR A 459 3.32 -12.59 25.07
N GLY A 460 2.31 -12.77 24.22
CA GLY A 460 2.25 -13.86 23.25
C GLY A 460 2.47 -13.37 21.82
N ALA A 461 2.41 -14.29 20.86
CA ALA A 461 2.28 -13.95 19.46
C ALA A 461 1.01 -13.14 19.19
N LEU A 462 -0.08 -13.53 19.83
CA LEU A 462 -1.34 -12.79 19.92
C LEU A 462 -1.58 -12.35 21.36
N MET A 463 -2.12 -11.14 21.56
CA MET A 463 -2.49 -10.63 22.88
C MET A 463 -3.93 -10.17 22.92
N ASN A 464 -4.59 -10.44 24.05
CA ASN A 464 -5.87 -9.84 24.40
C ASN A 464 -5.82 -9.28 25.83
N ASP A 465 -5.98 -7.97 25.96
CA ASP A 465 -5.91 -7.28 27.24
C ASP A 465 -7.27 -7.00 27.89
N TRP A 466 -8.37 -7.25 27.18
CA TRP A 466 -9.73 -6.94 27.67
C TRP A 466 -10.72 -8.08 27.47
N ASN A 467 -11.82 -8.04 28.22
CA ASN A 467 -12.96 -8.92 27.98
C ASN A 467 -13.64 -8.49 26.68
N LEU A 468 -13.37 -9.24 25.61
CA LEU A 468 -13.99 -9.00 24.31
C LEU A 468 -15.45 -9.48 24.30
N PRO A 469 -16.33 -8.81 23.52
CA PRO A 469 -17.69 -9.30 23.26
C PRO A 469 -17.73 -10.70 22.64
N ALA A 470 -18.89 -11.37 22.75
CA ALA A 470 -19.06 -12.78 22.40
C ALA A 470 -18.77 -13.14 20.93
N ASP A 471 -18.88 -12.16 20.05
CA ASP A 471 -18.70 -12.24 18.60
C ASP A 471 -17.66 -11.21 18.10
N ALA A 472 -16.75 -10.80 18.98
CA ALA A 472 -15.76 -9.77 18.69
C ALA A 472 -14.85 -10.11 17.52
N LEU A 473 -14.47 -11.38 17.39
CA LEU A 473 -13.38 -11.82 16.54
C LEU A 473 -13.73 -13.05 15.71
N ASP A 474 -13.35 -13.02 14.44
CA ASP A 474 -13.28 -14.15 13.54
C ASP A 474 -11.83 -14.26 13.01
N LEU A 475 -11.04 -15.14 13.63
CA LEU A 475 -9.61 -15.35 13.40
C LEU A 475 -9.38 -16.71 12.76
N GLN A 476 -9.14 -16.73 11.44
CA GLN A 476 -9.02 -17.98 10.67
C GLN A 476 -7.87 -17.98 9.68
N ASN A 477 -7.33 -19.16 9.39
CA ASN A 477 -6.31 -19.35 8.36
C ASN A 477 -5.07 -18.47 8.56
N ASN A 478 -4.75 -18.04 9.78
CA ASN A 478 -3.51 -17.31 10.05
C ASN A 478 -2.39 -18.29 10.36
N LEU A 479 -1.19 -17.98 9.88
CA LEU A 479 0.03 -18.74 10.17
C LEU A 479 0.81 -17.98 11.24
N ILE A 480 0.93 -18.58 12.43
CA ILE A 480 1.48 -17.97 13.63
C ILE A 480 2.73 -18.73 14.06
N VAL A 481 3.88 -18.13 13.79
CA VAL A 481 5.21 -18.60 14.20
C VAL A 481 5.74 -17.67 15.28
N ALA A 482 5.63 -18.08 16.54
CA ALA A 482 6.14 -17.30 17.66
C ALA A 482 7.67 -17.37 17.76
N THR A 483 8.30 -16.40 18.43
CA THR A 483 9.73 -16.53 18.78
C THR A 483 9.95 -17.76 19.65
N PRO A 484 10.96 -18.62 19.39
CA PRO A 484 11.21 -19.83 20.17
C PRO A 484 11.22 -19.60 21.69
N GLY A 485 10.35 -20.32 22.40
CA GLY A 485 10.20 -20.25 23.86
C GLY A 485 9.28 -19.15 24.37
N THR A 486 8.59 -18.42 23.49
CA THR A 486 7.53 -17.46 23.83
C THR A 486 6.14 -18.08 23.71
N ASP A 487 5.15 -17.50 24.39
CA ASP A 487 3.79 -18.04 24.39
C ASP A 487 3.05 -17.72 23.06
N TYR A 488 2.17 -18.61 22.61
CA TYR A 488 1.30 -18.32 21.46
C TYR A 488 0.33 -17.18 21.76
N THR A 489 -0.20 -17.18 22.97
CA THR A 489 -1.17 -16.20 23.44
C THR A 489 -0.70 -15.53 24.72
N GLY A 490 -1.16 -14.31 24.94
CA GLY A 490 -0.89 -13.56 26.16
C GLY A 490 -1.87 -12.40 26.33
N GLY A 491 -1.43 -11.39 27.06
CA GLY A 491 -2.29 -10.27 27.49
C GLY A 491 -2.92 -10.51 28.85
N THR A 492 -3.53 -9.46 29.39
CA THR A 492 -4.06 -9.43 30.75
C THR A 492 -5.25 -10.37 30.95
N VAL A 493 -6.09 -10.53 29.92
CA VAL A 493 -7.29 -11.38 29.94
C VAL A 493 -7.06 -12.68 29.18
N GLY A 494 -6.28 -12.64 28.08
CA GLY A 494 -6.08 -13.78 27.20
C GLY A 494 -7.34 -14.12 26.38
N PHE A 495 -7.37 -15.31 25.79
CA PHE A 495 -8.46 -15.76 24.89
C PHE A 495 -9.41 -16.78 25.54
N GLY A 496 -9.42 -16.84 26.88
CA GLY A 496 -10.28 -17.75 27.66
C GLY A 496 -11.72 -17.24 27.72
N GLY A 497 -12.50 -17.43 26.67
CA GLY A 497 -13.90 -17.02 26.62
C GLY A 497 -14.53 -17.22 25.24
N ARG A 498 -15.85 -17.04 25.14
CA ARG A 498 -16.48 -16.89 23.82
C ARG A 498 -16.11 -15.51 23.32
N VAL A 499 -15.07 -15.39 22.49
CA VAL A 499 -14.68 -14.12 21.84
C VAL A 499 -15.06 -14.09 20.35
N GLY A 500 -15.65 -15.19 19.88
CA GLY A 500 -16.09 -15.39 18.50
C GLY A 500 -15.53 -16.71 17.94
N ILE A 501 -15.10 -16.68 16.68
CA ILE A 501 -14.58 -17.84 15.96
C ILE A 501 -13.05 -17.75 15.91
N ILE A 502 -12.37 -18.74 16.46
CA ILE A 502 -10.94 -18.96 16.22
C ILE A 502 -10.83 -20.37 15.64
N ASN A 503 -10.37 -20.47 14.40
CA ASN A 503 -10.52 -21.70 13.64
C ASN A 503 -9.46 -21.87 12.55
N ARG A 504 -8.80 -23.03 12.51
CA ARG A 504 -7.85 -23.42 11.45
C ARG A 504 -6.71 -22.42 11.28
N ASN A 505 -6.14 -21.96 12.40
CA ASN A 505 -4.87 -21.26 12.37
C ASN A 505 -3.73 -22.28 12.54
N PHE A 506 -2.56 -21.94 12.02
CA PHE A 506 -1.35 -22.74 12.11
C PHE A 506 -0.46 -22.19 13.23
N TRP A 507 -0.02 -23.05 14.13
CA TRP A 507 0.73 -22.67 15.33
C TRP A 507 2.08 -23.39 15.34
N SER A 508 3.19 -22.63 15.37
CA SER A 508 4.54 -23.19 15.43
C SER A 508 5.53 -22.31 16.19
N GLY A 509 6.62 -22.90 16.68
CA GLY A 509 7.72 -22.21 17.37
C GLY A 509 7.42 -21.69 18.79
N GLY A 510 6.16 -21.56 19.19
CA GLY A 510 5.75 -21.09 20.51
C GLY A 510 5.47 -22.19 21.53
N ARG A 511 5.00 -21.78 22.71
CA ARG A 511 4.51 -22.67 23.78
C ARG A 511 3.13 -22.22 24.27
N GLY A 512 2.52 -23.04 25.12
CA GLY A 512 1.18 -22.82 25.65
C GLY A 512 0.10 -23.49 24.82
N GLU A 513 -1.09 -23.59 25.39
CA GLU A 513 -2.22 -24.26 24.76
C GLU A 513 -2.87 -23.35 23.70
N VAL A 514 -3.33 -23.99 22.62
CA VAL A 514 -4.08 -23.34 21.54
C VAL A 514 -5.54 -23.81 21.51
N ALA A 515 -6.05 -24.25 22.66
CA ALA A 515 -7.39 -24.83 22.81
C ALA A 515 -8.54 -23.86 22.46
N MET A 516 -8.27 -22.56 22.37
CA MET A 516 -9.23 -21.58 21.85
C MET A 516 -9.47 -21.72 20.35
N ASP A 517 -8.51 -22.27 19.59
CA ASP A 517 -8.70 -22.62 18.19
C ASP A 517 -9.45 -23.94 18.10
N ARG A 518 -10.55 -23.97 17.35
CA ARG A 518 -11.39 -25.16 17.23
C ARG A 518 -10.70 -26.30 16.46
N TYR A 519 -9.86 -25.97 15.47
CA TYR A 519 -9.17 -26.94 14.63
C TYR A 519 -7.73 -26.46 14.37
N PRO A 520 -6.89 -26.35 15.41
CA PRO A 520 -5.54 -25.84 15.28
C PRO A 520 -4.73 -26.76 14.37
N GLN A 521 -3.97 -26.16 13.46
CA GLN A 521 -2.95 -26.86 12.69
C GLN A 521 -1.59 -26.62 13.34
N SER A 522 -0.70 -27.60 13.24
CA SER A 522 0.67 -27.51 13.76
C SER A 522 1.57 -28.41 12.92
N GLY A 523 2.87 -28.14 12.92
CA GLY A 523 3.85 -28.87 12.12
C GLY A 523 4.90 -27.94 11.53
N ASP A 524 5.53 -28.38 10.44
CA ASP A 524 6.43 -27.54 9.66
C ASP A 524 5.63 -26.58 8.77
N PRO A 525 5.75 -25.25 8.94
CA PRO A 525 5.13 -24.29 8.04
C PRO A 525 5.70 -24.37 6.61
N GLY A 526 6.89 -24.96 6.43
CA GLY A 526 7.45 -25.29 5.12
C GLY A 526 7.77 -24.06 4.27
N PHE A 527 8.28 -22.97 4.87
CA PHE A 527 8.65 -21.78 4.11
C PHE A 527 9.79 -22.04 3.14
N VAL A 528 9.83 -21.28 2.03
CA VAL A 528 10.97 -21.29 1.10
C VAL A 528 12.24 -20.81 1.80
N THR A 529 12.18 -19.74 2.59
CA THR A 529 13.28 -19.30 3.46
C THR A 529 12.74 -18.60 4.70
N ASP A 530 12.88 -19.22 5.86
CA ASP A 530 12.47 -18.67 7.15
C ASP A 530 12.88 -17.20 7.36
N GLY A 531 11.91 -16.37 7.73
CA GLY A 531 12.11 -14.95 8.01
C GLY A 531 12.36 -14.05 6.80
N ARG A 532 12.44 -14.60 5.59
CA ARG A 532 12.74 -13.85 4.35
C ARG A 532 11.75 -14.09 3.22
N ASP A 533 11.44 -15.36 2.97
CA ASP A 533 10.55 -15.81 1.90
C ASP A 533 9.54 -16.80 2.48
N PHE A 534 8.31 -16.30 2.67
CA PHE A 534 7.23 -17.04 3.31
C PHE A 534 6.33 -17.78 2.32
N HIS A 535 6.73 -17.90 1.05
CA HIS A 535 6.08 -18.85 0.15
C HIS A 535 6.15 -20.25 0.74
N LEU A 536 5.06 -21.01 0.56
CA LEU A 536 4.98 -22.38 1.04
C LEU A 536 5.69 -23.31 0.05
N ARG A 537 6.40 -24.31 0.56
CA ARG A 537 6.91 -25.44 -0.23
C ARG A 537 5.83 -26.53 -0.30
N PRO A 538 5.84 -27.40 -1.32
CA PRO A 538 4.82 -28.46 -1.49
C PRO A 538 4.61 -29.41 -0.30
N GLN A 539 5.57 -29.48 0.63
CA GLN A 539 5.54 -30.33 1.82
C GLN A 539 4.97 -29.61 3.05
N SER A 540 4.61 -28.33 2.93
CA SER A 540 4.06 -27.54 4.02
C SER A 540 2.75 -28.14 4.52
N TRP A 541 2.60 -28.18 5.84
CA TRP A 541 1.36 -28.63 6.49
C TRP A 541 0.28 -27.53 6.49
N ALA A 542 0.62 -26.32 6.04
CA ALA A 542 -0.33 -25.23 5.90
C ALA A 542 -1.16 -25.34 4.61
N ILE A 543 -0.76 -26.19 3.66
CA ILE A 543 -1.41 -26.33 2.36
C ILE A 543 -2.76 -27.03 2.48
N ASP A 544 -3.80 -26.50 1.82
CA ASP A 544 -5.19 -27.00 1.81
C ASP A 544 -5.84 -27.20 3.20
N ALA A 545 -5.22 -26.68 4.26
CA ALA A 545 -5.63 -26.94 5.65
C ALA A 545 -6.61 -25.90 6.20
N GLY A 546 -6.79 -24.79 5.48
CA GLY A 546 -7.62 -23.64 5.86
C GLY A 546 -9.12 -23.85 5.66
N SER A 547 -9.88 -22.93 6.26
CA SER A 547 -11.34 -22.82 6.15
C SER A 547 -11.75 -22.10 4.86
N PRO A 548 -12.76 -22.60 4.11
CA PRO A 548 -13.32 -21.89 2.96
C PRO A 548 -14.20 -20.69 3.35
N THR A 549 -14.51 -20.48 4.64
CA THR A 549 -15.37 -19.37 5.10
C THR A 549 -14.76 -17.99 4.81
N VAL A 550 -13.45 -17.91 4.59
CA VAL A 550 -12.72 -16.67 4.30
C VAL A 550 -12.92 -16.17 2.86
N ALA A 551 -13.45 -17.00 1.96
CA ALA A 551 -13.51 -16.74 0.51
C ALA A 551 -14.29 -15.47 0.11
N ARG A 552 -15.13 -14.92 1.00
CA ARG A 552 -15.85 -13.67 0.76
C ARG A 552 -14.98 -12.41 0.87
N ILE A 553 -13.79 -12.53 1.47
CA ILE A 553 -12.85 -11.42 1.70
C ILE A 553 -11.51 -11.72 1.04
N VAL A 554 -11.04 -12.95 1.11
CA VAL A 554 -9.72 -13.34 0.62
C VAL A 554 -9.87 -14.01 -0.75
N GLU A 555 -9.69 -13.22 -1.82
CA GLU A 555 -9.80 -13.69 -3.22
C GLU A 555 -8.47 -14.19 -3.81
N ASN A 556 -7.36 -13.67 -3.30
CA ASN A 556 -6.00 -13.96 -3.75
C ASN A 556 -5.06 -14.06 -2.53
N ASP A 557 -3.77 -14.22 -2.78
CA ASP A 557 -2.73 -14.27 -1.77
C ASP A 557 -1.87 -12.99 -1.72
N TYR A 558 -0.84 -12.99 -0.88
CA TYR A 558 0.08 -11.88 -0.74
C TYR A 558 0.69 -11.46 -2.07
N ASP A 559 0.95 -12.39 -2.99
CA ASP A 559 1.53 -12.14 -4.30
C ASP A 559 0.55 -11.49 -5.29
N ILE A 560 -0.74 -11.42 -4.93
CA ILE A 560 -1.84 -10.77 -5.66
C ILE A 560 -2.26 -11.54 -6.92
N VAL A 561 -1.32 -12.25 -7.54
CA VAL A 561 -1.48 -12.97 -8.81
C VAL A 561 -2.03 -14.39 -8.61
N THR A 562 -1.85 -14.98 -7.44
CA THR A 562 -2.36 -16.33 -7.13
C THR A 562 -3.76 -16.20 -6.55
N LYS A 563 -4.76 -16.72 -7.27
CA LYS A 563 -6.14 -16.81 -6.76
C LYS A 563 -6.25 -17.87 -5.68
N ARG A 564 -7.19 -17.71 -4.75
CA ARG A 564 -7.46 -18.73 -3.73
C ARG A 564 -8.83 -19.38 -3.89
N PRO A 565 -8.97 -20.68 -3.55
CA PRO A 565 -7.88 -21.65 -3.36
C PRO A 565 -7.32 -22.13 -4.71
N GLN A 566 -6.10 -22.66 -4.74
CA GLN A 566 -5.55 -23.42 -5.88
C GLN A 566 -5.76 -24.94 -5.73
N GLY A 567 -6.01 -25.42 -4.50
CA GLY A 567 -6.17 -26.84 -4.18
C GLY A 567 -7.55 -27.23 -3.66
N LEU A 568 -7.57 -28.24 -2.78
CA LEU A 568 -8.80 -28.73 -2.14
C LEU A 568 -9.32 -27.77 -1.06
N GLY A 569 -8.47 -26.88 -0.55
CA GLY A 569 -8.79 -25.94 0.50
C GLY A 569 -7.96 -24.66 0.38
N PHE A 570 -8.18 -23.71 1.28
CA PHE A 570 -7.32 -22.53 1.38
C PHE A 570 -6.01 -22.92 2.05
N ASP A 571 -4.88 -22.41 1.57
CA ASP A 571 -3.65 -22.48 2.33
C ASP A 571 -3.71 -21.54 3.54
N ILE A 572 -3.13 -21.95 4.66
CA ILE A 572 -3.04 -21.13 5.87
C ILE A 572 -1.86 -20.16 5.75
N GLY A 573 -2.09 -18.89 6.10
CA GLY A 573 -1.10 -17.81 6.00
C GLY A 573 -1.30 -16.94 4.77
N ALA A 574 -0.36 -16.00 4.56
CA ALA A 574 -0.48 -14.95 3.55
C ALA A 574 -0.23 -15.42 2.11
N TYR A 575 0.48 -16.52 1.91
CA TYR A 575 0.76 -17.09 0.58
C TYR A 575 -0.13 -18.29 0.27
N GLU A 576 -0.41 -18.51 -1.01
CA GLU A 576 -1.06 -19.71 -1.56
C GLU A 576 -0.04 -20.39 -2.47
N LEU A 577 0.13 -21.71 -2.35
CA LEU A 577 0.99 -22.49 -3.23
C LEU A 577 0.38 -22.54 -4.64
N PRO A 578 1.05 -21.99 -5.68
CA PRO A 578 0.57 -22.11 -7.06
C PRO A 578 0.60 -23.58 -7.53
N ARG A 579 -0.40 -23.98 -8.33
CA ARG A 579 -0.53 -25.35 -8.88
C ARG A 579 -0.72 -25.37 -10.39
#